data_AF-A0A2H0WSR1-F1
#
_entry.id   AF-A0A2H0WSR1-F1
#
_cell.length_a   1.000
_cell.length_b   1.000
_cell.length_c   1.000
_cell.angle_alpha   90.00
_cell.angle_beta   90.00
_cell.angle_gamma   90.00
#
_symmetry.space_group_name_H-M   'P 1'
#
loop_
_entity.id
_entity.type
_entity.pdbx_description
1 polymer ?
#
loop_
_entity_poly.entity_id
_entity_poly.type
_entity_poly.pdbx_seq_one_letter_code
_entity_poly.pdbx_strand_id
1 'polypeptide(L)'
;MKHRKNLLVLGVLIVIFIIGMYPLLKSKVLFPGTPSKNSTNPGSSVCNKIGTPEMKSFCLAEISEDKSYCEKLDGPDQKVCLASVTKNSSYCKELSSQEKQNCYQNLVIVASSPKFCDQLGNAEMISTCYVHFVSQNFFASRNHLLNSSLCDKVLADSPEKRFCMAMTTGDISYCTYAQNECSVIKDKNPERCLSSASSTDREECYHALAMLNKDETLCASIQNTDMKDFCYLDFGNIGADTSACDKITNEMKKWQCYKNVAVNLQKESEKKL
;
A
#
# COMPACT_ATOMS: atom_id res chain seq x y z
N MET A 1 10.47 29.76 -79.75
CA MET A 1 9.23 29.04 -79.37
C MET A 1 9.54 28.14 -78.18
N LYS A 2 9.69 28.63 -76.94
CA LYS A 2 8.74 29.39 -76.11
C LYS A 2 7.49 28.56 -75.73
N HIS A 3 7.66 27.34 -75.21
CA HIS A 3 6.60 26.66 -74.46
C HIS A 3 6.98 25.49 -73.51
N ARG A 4 8.27 25.26 -73.17
CA ARG A 4 8.66 24.08 -72.34
C ARG A 4 9.29 24.34 -70.96
N LYS A 5 9.38 25.59 -70.49
CA LYS A 5 9.94 25.91 -69.16
C LYS A 5 8.90 26.20 -68.06
N ASN A 6 7.59 26.19 -68.37
CA ASN A 6 6.53 26.46 -67.39
C ASN A 6 5.78 25.22 -66.88
N LEU A 7 6.13 24.00 -67.34
CA LEU A 7 5.45 22.76 -66.89
C LEU A 7 6.14 22.08 -65.70
N LEU A 8 7.40 22.43 -65.39
CA LEU A 8 8.14 21.89 -64.24
C LEU A 8 7.92 22.69 -62.95
N VAL A 9 7.42 23.92 -63.04
CA VAL A 9 7.14 24.78 -61.86
C VAL A 9 5.74 24.53 -61.29
N LEU A 10 4.80 24.02 -62.09
CA LEU A 10 3.46 23.65 -61.58
C LEU A 10 3.42 22.29 -60.86
N GLY A 11 4.32 21.37 -61.20
CA GLY A 11 4.37 20.02 -60.59
C GLY A 11 4.99 20.00 -59.19
N VAL A 12 5.88 20.95 -58.87
CA VAL A 12 6.55 21.02 -57.56
C VAL A 12 5.71 21.78 -56.52
N LEU A 13 4.79 22.65 -56.95
CA LEU A 13 3.91 23.39 -56.04
C LEU A 13 2.66 22.62 -55.60
N ILE A 14 2.24 21.56 -56.31
CA ILE A 14 1.06 20.75 -55.94
C ILE A 14 1.43 19.63 -54.94
N VAL A 15 2.68 19.14 -54.94
CA VAL A 15 3.13 18.13 -53.96
C VAL A 15 3.37 18.73 -52.56
N ILE A 16 3.71 20.03 -52.48
CA ILE A 16 3.87 20.74 -51.20
C ILE A 16 2.51 21.03 -50.54
N PHE A 17 1.41 21.11 -51.31
CA PHE A 17 0.07 21.32 -50.75
C PHE A 17 -0.61 20.05 -50.21
N ILE A 18 -0.16 18.84 -50.61
CA ILE A 18 -0.74 17.57 -50.11
C ILE A 18 0.09 16.98 -48.95
N ILE A 19 1.38 17.36 -48.81
CA ILE A 19 2.22 16.89 -47.69
C ILE A 19 2.29 17.95 -46.55
N GLY A 20 1.94 19.21 -46.81
CA GLY A 20 1.87 20.28 -45.81
C GLY A 20 0.55 20.40 -45.03
N MET A 21 -0.39 19.45 -45.18
CA MET A 21 -1.71 19.47 -44.53
C MET A 21 -1.90 18.42 -43.41
N TYR A 22 -0.83 17.80 -42.91
CA TYR A 22 -0.91 16.99 -41.68
C TYR A 22 0.26 17.30 -40.76
N PRO A 23 0.14 18.38 -39.98
CA PRO A 23 0.17 18.17 -38.54
C PRO A 23 -0.98 18.93 -37.85
N LEU A 24 -1.51 18.32 -36.78
CA LEU A 24 -2.34 18.98 -35.75
C LEU A 24 -3.83 19.23 -36.06
N LEU A 25 -4.54 18.20 -36.50
CA LEU A 25 -5.87 17.93 -35.94
C LEU A 25 -5.81 16.61 -35.19
N LYS A 26 -5.05 16.63 -34.07
CA LYS A 26 -5.47 15.82 -32.92
C LYS A 26 -6.87 16.29 -32.62
N SER A 27 -7.85 15.42 -32.86
CA SER A 27 -9.15 15.55 -32.24
C SER A 27 -8.91 15.88 -30.78
N LYS A 28 -9.21 17.13 -30.39
CA LYS A 28 -9.74 17.37 -29.06
C LYS A 28 -11.03 16.57 -29.06
N VAL A 29 -10.93 15.28 -28.77
CA VAL A 29 -12.02 14.60 -28.10
C VAL A 29 -12.11 15.36 -26.79
N LEU A 30 -12.96 16.37 -26.81
CA LEU A 30 -13.51 17.01 -25.65
C LEU A 30 -14.36 15.92 -25.01
N PHE A 31 -13.70 14.96 -24.37
CA PHE A 31 -14.34 14.22 -23.32
C PHE A 31 -14.83 15.29 -22.35
N PRO A 32 -16.12 15.31 -21.97
CA PRO A 32 -16.51 16.00 -20.77
C PRO A 32 -15.77 15.28 -19.66
N GLY A 33 -14.56 15.77 -19.34
CA GLY A 33 -13.92 15.50 -18.09
C GLY A 33 -14.95 15.92 -17.05
N THR A 34 -15.51 14.92 -16.39
CA THR A 34 -16.15 15.14 -15.10
C THR A 34 -15.22 16.03 -14.28
N PRO A 35 -15.73 17.03 -13.55
CA PRO A 35 -14.89 17.96 -12.84
C PRO A 35 -13.92 17.16 -11.99
N SER A 36 -12.63 17.34 -12.27
CA SER A 36 -11.54 16.96 -11.37
C SER A 36 -11.98 17.38 -9.98
N LYS A 37 -12.11 16.42 -9.06
CA LYS A 37 -12.13 16.69 -7.61
C LYS A 37 -10.75 17.20 -7.18
N ASN A 38 -10.25 18.26 -7.81
CA ASN A 38 -9.19 19.10 -7.28
C ASN A 38 -9.85 20.11 -6.35
N SER A 39 -10.06 19.64 -5.12
CA SER A 39 -10.25 20.47 -3.94
C SER A 39 -9.60 19.69 -2.79
N THR A 40 -8.29 19.90 -2.64
CA THR A 40 -7.46 19.54 -1.47
C THR A 40 -7.71 18.15 -0.88
N ASN A 41 -7.48 17.08 -1.65
CA ASN A 41 -7.37 15.74 -1.07
C ASN A 41 -6.08 15.68 -0.22
N PRO A 42 -6.15 15.47 1.11
CA PRO A 42 -4.96 15.43 1.98
C PRO A 42 -3.98 14.31 1.60
N GLY A 43 -4.47 13.21 1.03
CA GLY A 43 -3.64 12.14 0.48
C GLY A 43 -2.81 12.60 -0.73
N SER A 44 -3.27 13.56 -1.52
CA SER A 44 -2.54 14.04 -2.70
C SER A 44 -1.20 14.71 -2.32
N SER A 45 -1.19 15.51 -1.25
CA SER A 45 0.06 16.08 -0.72
C SER A 45 1.04 15.01 -0.24
N VAL A 46 0.55 13.89 0.27
CA VAL A 46 1.40 12.76 0.69
C VAL A 46 1.96 12.03 -0.53
N CYS A 47 1.13 11.73 -1.55
CA CYS A 47 1.63 11.13 -2.80
C CYS A 47 2.71 11.98 -3.48
N ASN A 48 2.69 13.31 -3.30
CA ASN A 48 3.72 14.20 -3.84
C ASN A 48 5.11 14.04 -3.19
N LYS A 49 5.21 13.40 -2.00
CA LYS A 49 6.48 13.05 -1.37
C LYS A 49 7.17 11.85 -2.04
N ILE A 50 6.44 11.07 -2.85
CA ILE A 50 6.99 9.90 -3.56
C ILE A 50 7.82 10.38 -4.74
N GLY A 51 9.11 10.00 -4.76
CA GLY A 51 10.09 10.51 -5.72
C GLY A 51 9.98 9.91 -7.13
N THR A 52 9.56 8.66 -7.25
CA THR A 52 9.44 7.99 -8.56
C THR A 52 8.10 8.35 -9.22
N PRO A 53 8.10 8.81 -10.48
CA PRO A 53 6.87 9.17 -11.19
C PRO A 53 5.83 8.05 -11.24
N GLU A 54 6.28 6.81 -11.39
CA GLU A 54 5.46 5.61 -11.50
C GLU A 54 4.75 5.31 -10.17
N MET A 55 5.48 5.21 -9.05
CA MET A 55 4.88 4.94 -7.74
C MET A 55 3.99 6.11 -7.29
N LYS A 56 4.37 7.35 -7.64
CA LYS A 56 3.51 8.52 -7.43
C LYS A 56 2.21 8.41 -8.22
N SER A 57 2.28 8.01 -9.49
CA SER A 57 1.08 7.80 -10.31
C SER A 57 0.18 6.72 -9.72
N PHE A 58 0.76 5.61 -9.24
CA PHE A 58 0.00 4.57 -8.53
C PHE A 58 -0.70 5.15 -7.28
N CYS A 59 0.03 5.85 -6.41
CA CYS A 59 -0.56 6.49 -5.23
C CYS A 59 -1.75 7.40 -5.60
N LEU A 60 -1.58 8.24 -6.62
CA LEU A 60 -2.65 9.10 -7.13
C LEU A 60 -3.84 8.29 -7.68
N ALA A 61 -3.60 7.17 -8.35
CA ALA A 61 -4.65 6.28 -8.83
C ALA A 61 -5.53 5.75 -7.68
N GLU A 62 -4.91 5.28 -6.59
CA GLU A 62 -5.64 4.72 -5.44
C GLU A 62 -6.46 5.80 -4.71
N ILE A 63 -5.89 6.97 -4.44
CA ILE A 63 -6.61 8.02 -3.67
C ILE A 63 -7.71 8.74 -4.49
N SER A 64 -7.63 8.69 -5.81
CA SER A 64 -8.61 9.32 -6.71
C SER A 64 -9.63 8.32 -7.26
N GLU A 65 -9.40 7.03 -7.03
CA GLU A 65 -10.10 5.91 -7.69
C GLU A 65 -10.14 6.06 -9.23
N ASP A 66 -9.14 6.73 -9.83
CA ASP A 66 -9.06 6.99 -11.26
C ASP A 66 -8.02 6.07 -11.93
N LYS A 67 -8.54 5.12 -12.71
CA LYS A 67 -7.74 4.16 -13.47
C LYS A 67 -6.84 4.79 -14.53
N SER A 68 -7.10 6.04 -14.96
CA SER A 68 -6.27 6.72 -15.96
C SER A 68 -4.84 6.93 -15.49
N TYR A 69 -4.61 6.97 -14.18
CA TYR A 69 -3.26 6.99 -13.61
C TYR A 69 -2.52 5.65 -13.75
N CYS A 70 -3.24 4.52 -13.80
CA CYS A 70 -2.65 3.21 -14.04
C CYS A 70 -2.20 3.05 -15.50
N GLU A 71 -2.79 3.78 -16.45
CA GLU A 71 -2.39 3.76 -17.87
C GLU A 71 -0.98 4.33 -18.10
N LYS A 72 -0.42 5.03 -17.11
CA LYS A 72 0.96 5.55 -17.11
C LYS A 72 1.99 4.54 -16.61
N LEU A 73 1.53 3.37 -16.15
CA LEU A 73 2.36 2.28 -15.66
C LEU A 73 2.42 1.18 -16.71
N ASP A 74 3.46 0.36 -16.65
CA ASP A 74 3.65 -0.76 -17.55
C ASP A 74 3.81 -2.08 -16.78
N GLY A 75 3.54 -3.20 -17.47
CA GLY A 75 3.84 -4.53 -16.98
C GLY A 75 3.11 -4.90 -15.67
N PRO A 76 3.81 -5.51 -14.70
CA PRO A 76 3.23 -5.92 -13.42
C PRO A 76 2.58 -4.78 -12.63
N ASP A 77 3.24 -3.62 -12.57
CA ASP A 77 2.76 -2.46 -11.79
C ASP A 77 1.43 -1.94 -12.30
N GLN A 78 1.23 -1.93 -13.63
CA GLN A 78 -0.06 -1.60 -14.23
C GLN A 78 -1.16 -2.55 -13.78
N LYS A 79 -0.91 -3.86 -13.80
CA LYS A 79 -1.90 -4.86 -13.37
C LYS A 79 -2.22 -4.74 -11.88
N VAL A 80 -1.21 -4.53 -11.03
CA VAL A 80 -1.40 -4.33 -9.59
C VAL A 80 -2.20 -3.04 -9.32
N CYS A 81 -1.91 -1.94 -10.03
CA CYS A 81 -2.67 -0.70 -9.94
C CYS A 81 -4.14 -0.89 -10.34
N LEU A 82 -4.39 -1.54 -11.49
CA LEU A 82 -5.74 -1.84 -11.95
C LEU A 82 -6.48 -2.74 -10.96
N ALA A 83 -5.83 -3.77 -10.40
CA ALA A 83 -6.41 -4.62 -9.36
C ALA A 83 -6.88 -3.79 -8.18
N SER A 84 -6.06 -2.82 -7.76
CA SER A 84 -6.26 -2.04 -6.54
C SER A 84 -7.36 -0.99 -6.70
N VAL A 85 -7.33 -0.22 -7.79
CA VAL A 85 -8.33 0.81 -8.10
C VAL A 85 -9.71 0.18 -8.36
N THR A 86 -9.74 -0.95 -9.08
CA THR A 86 -11.01 -1.64 -9.39
C THR A 86 -11.45 -2.65 -8.33
N LYS A 87 -10.60 -2.90 -7.33
CA LYS A 87 -10.77 -3.96 -6.30
C LYS A 87 -11.02 -5.35 -6.92
N ASN A 88 -10.48 -5.60 -8.11
CA ASN A 88 -10.66 -6.82 -8.88
C ASN A 88 -9.39 -7.69 -8.87
N SER A 89 -9.47 -8.84 -8.20
CA SER A 89 -8.35 -9.78 -8.10
C SER A 89 -8.00 -10.53 -9.39
N SER A 90 -8.82 -10.47 -10.45
CA SER A 90 -8.51 -11.14 -11.72
C SER A 90 -7.17 -10.67 -12.29
N TYR A 91 -6.85 -9.38 -12.14
CA TYR A 91 -5.57 -8.80 -12.57
C TYR A 91 -4.35 -9.40 -11.86
N CYS A 92 -4.51 -9.88 -10.61
CA CYS A 92 -3.42 -10.53 -9.87
C CYS A 92 -3.11 -11.94 -10.38
N LYS A 93 -4.07 -12.62 -11.01
CA LYS A 93 -3.93 -14.04 -11.41
C LYS A 93 -2.90 -14.25 -12.51
N GLU A 94 -2.69 -13.23 -13.34
CA GLU A 94 -1.80 -13.25 -14.50
C GLU A 94 -0.36 -12.83 -14.19
N LEU A 95 -0.04 -12.61 -12.91
CA LEU A 95 1.27 -12.14 -12.45
C LEU A 95 2.18 -13.32 -12.10
N SER A 96 3.50 -13.07 -12.08
CA SER A 96 4.46 -14.06 -11.56
C SER A 96 4.25 -14.31 -10.07
N SER A 97 4.82 -15.37 -9.52
CA SER A 97 4.58 -15.80 -8.13
C SER A 97 4.79 -14.69 -7.09
N GLN A 98 5.88 -13.92 -7.20
CA GLN A 98 6.19 -12.84 -6.27
C GLN A 98 5.26 -11.63 -6.45
N GLU A 99 5.05 -11.19 -7.69
CA GLU A 99 4.17 -10.05 -8.01
C GLU A 99 2.72 -10.34 -7.62
N LYS A 100 2.30 -11.59 -7.80
CA LYS A 100 0.98 -12.08 -7.41
C LYS A 100 0.76 -11.98 -5.89
N GLN A 101 1.76 -12.36 -5.10
CA GLN A 101 1.70 -12.21 -3.63
C GLN A 101 1.55 -10.74 -3.25
N ASN A 102 2.40 -9.86 -3.80
CA ASN A 102 2.33 -8.43 -3.54
C ASN A 102 0.97 -7.83 -3.94
N CYS A 103 0.40 -8.28 -5.06
CA CYS A 103 -0.92 -7.85 -5.55
C CYS A 103 -2.04 -8.18 -4.55
N TYR A 104 -2.08 -9.42 -4.06
CA TYR A 104 -3.09 -9.83 -3.07
C TYR A 104 -2.91 -9.14 -1.73
N GLN A 105 -1.68 -8.94 -1.27
CA GLN A 105 -1.40 -8.17 -0.06
C GLN A 105 -1.90 -6.73 -0.19
N ASN A 106 -1.69 -6.09 -1.35
CA ASN A 106 -2.22 -4.74 -1.58
C ASN A 106 -3.76 -4.71 -1.54
N LEU A 107 -4.41 -5.72 -2.14
CA LEU A 107 -5.87 -5.85 -2.11
C LEU A 107 -6.45 -5.99 -0.70
N VAL A 108 -5.76 -6.70 0.21
CA VAL A 108 -6.16 -6.78 1.63
C VAL A 108 -6.28 -5.39 2.25
N ILE A 109 -5.33 -4.50 1.95
CA ILE A 109 -5.27 -3.14 2.49
C ILE A 109 -6.34 -2.24 1.85
N VAL A 110 -6.36 -2.13 0.52
CA VAL A 110 -7.22 -1.17 -0.18
C VAL A 110 -8.69 -1.54 -0.08
N ALA A 111 -9.02 -2.83 -0.15
CA ALA A 111 -10.39 -3.32 0.01
C ALA A 111 -10.77 -3.61 1.47
N SER A 112 -9.81 -3.53 2.40
CA SER A 112 -10.01 -3.83 3.83
C SER A 112 -10.68 -5.20 4.05
N SER A 113 -10.24 -6.20 3.28
CA SER A 113 -10.84 -7.53 3.24
C SER A 113 -9.77 -8.62 3.35
N PRO A 114 -9.77 -9.43 4.43
CA PRO A 114 -8.76 -10.46 4.62
C PRO A 114 -8.96 -11.66 3.67
N LYS A 115 -10.09 -11.77 2.98
CA LYS A 115 -10.38 -12.88 2.04
C LYS A 115 -9.36 -12.98 0.91
N PHE A 116 -8.68 -11.88 0.57
CA PHE A 116 -7.61 -11.92 -0.42
C PHE A 116 -6.37 -12.70 0.06
N CYS A 117 -6.18 -12.87 1.38
CA CYS A 117 -5.15 -13.77 1.94
C CYS A 117 -5.35 -15.21 1.49
N ASP A 118 -6.59 -15.68 1.28
CA ASP A 118 -6.88 -17.06 0.83
C ASP A 118 -6.34 -17.37 -0.58
N GLN A 119 -5.89 -16.36 -1.32
CA GLN A 119 -5.33 -16.51 -2.66
C GLN A 119 -3.79 -16.67 -2.67
N LEU A 120 -3.16 -16.65 -1.49
CA LEU A 120 -1.71 -16.84 -1.35
C LEU A 120 -1.33 -18.32 -1.47
N GLY A 121 -0.08 -18.56 -1.89
CA GLY A 121 0.33 -19.86 -2.45
C GLY A 121 0.60 -20.98 -1.45
N ASN A 122 0.77 -20.68 -0.15
CA ASN A 122 1.02 -21.69 0.87
C ASN A 122 0.43 -21.29 2.24
N ALA A 123 0.33 -22.26 3.15
CA ALA A 123 -0.30 -22.09 4.46
C ALA A 123 0.41 -21.06 5.35
N GLU A 124 1.73 -20.95 5.26
CA GLU A 124 2.52 -19.98 6.02
C GLU A 124 2.23 -18.55 5.57
N MET A 125 2.22 -18.28 4.25
CA MET A 125 1.87 -16.98 3.69
C MET A 125 0.43 -16.58 4.03
N ILE A 126 -0.51 -17.53 3.98
CA ILE A 126 -1.89 -17.29 4.40
C ILE A 126 -1.91 -16.89 5.87
N SER A 127 -1.27 -17.68 6.74
CA SER A 127 -1.20 -17.43 8.18
C SER A 127 -0.63 -16.04 8.49
N THR A 128 0.53 -15.70 7.93
CA THR A 128 1.17 -14.40 8.11
C THR A 128 0.30 -13.24 7.61
N CYS A 129 -0.41 -13.42 6.49
CA CYS A 129 -1.33 -12.41 5.96
C CYS A 129 -2.51 -12.14 6.91
N TYR A 130 -3.12 -13.19 7.46
CA TYR A 130 -4.21 -13.04 8.44
C TYR A 130 -3.73 -12.42 9.76
N VAL A 131 -2.55 -12.81 10.25
CA VAL A 131 -1.94 -12.20 11.46
C VAL A 131 -1.69 -10.71 11.21
N HIS A 132 -1.07 -10.34 10.09
CA HIS A 132 -0.84 -8.94 9.76
C HIS A 132 -2.15 -8.15 9.66
N PHE A 133 -3.19 -8.69 9.02
CA PHE A 133 -4.50 -8.07 8.97
C PHE A 133 -5.09 -7.82 10.37
N VAL A 134 -5.03 -8.82 11.26
CA VAL A 134 -5.53 -8.69 12.63
C VAL A 134 -4.72 -7.66 13.41
N SER A 135 -3.39 -7.78 13.43
CA SER A 135 -2.50 -6.87 14.17
C SER A 135 -2.67 -5.41 13.74
N GLN A 136 -2.68 -5.14 12.44
CA GLN A 136 -2.85 -3.78 11.91
C GLN A 136 -4.18 -3.17 12.36
N ASN A 137 -5.27 -3.92 12.26
CA ASN A 137 -6.59 -3.42 12.63
C ASN A 137 -6.75 -3.33 14.16
N PHE A 138 -6.12 -4.19 14.93
CA PHE A 138 -6.08 -4.11 16.39
C PHE A 138 -5.37 -2.83 16.85
N PHE A 139 -4.15 -2.58 16.37
CA PHE A 139 -3.38 -1.39 16.73
C PHE A 139 -4.03 -0.09 16.22
N ALA A 140 -4.68 -0.13 15.05
CA ALA A 140 -5.49 0.97 14.54
C ALA A 140 -6.87 1.13 15.24
N SER A 141 -7.17 0.31 16.26
CA SER A 141 -8.46 0.34 16.99
C SER A 141 -9.69 0.11 16.10
N ARG A 142 -9.53 -0.61 14.98
CA ARG A 142 -10.59 -0.95 14.01
C ARG A 142 -11.29 -2.25 14.39
N ASN A 143 -11.80 -2.31 15.61
CA ASN A 143 -12.33 -3.55 16.22
C ASN A 143 -13.52 -4.17 15.46
N HIS A 144 -14.29 -3.38 14.70
CA HIS A 144 -15.39 -3.88 13.85
C HIS A 144 -14.93 -4.81 12.72
N LEU A 145 -13.64 -4.80 12.35
CA LEU A 145 -13.05 -5.71 11.36
C LEU A 145 -12.49 -6.98 12.00
N LEU A 146 -12.48 -7.06 13.33
CA LEU A 146 -11.87 -8.14 14.08
C LEU A 146 -12.93 -9.10 14.61
N ASN A 147 -12.65 -10.39 14.47
CA ASN A 147 -13.36 -11.47 15.15
C ASN A 147 -12.44 -12.69 15.24
N SER A 148 -12.69 -13.58 16.19
CA SER A 148 -11.80 -14.71 16.48
C SER A 148 -11.71 -15.74 15.34
N SER A 149 -12.71 -15.84 14.46
CA SER A 149 -12.66 -16.79 13.32
C SER A 149 -11.56 -16.45 12.31
N LEU A 150 -11.06 -15.21 12.31
CA LEU A 150 -9.89 -14.84 11.51
C LEU A 150 -8.66 -15.66 11.93
N CYS A 151 -8.57 -16.03 13.20
CA CYS A 151 -7.46 -16.81 13.75
C CYS A 151 -7.55 -18.31 13.39
N ASP A 152 -8.67 -18.78 12.83
CA ASP A 152 -8.79 -20.15 12.31
C ASP A 152 -7.92 -20.37 11.07
N LYS A 153 -7.58 -19.29 10.37
CA LYS A 153 -6.70 -19.28 9.19
C LYS A 153 -5.22 -19.19 9.53
N VAL A 154 -4.89 -18.99 10.80
CA VAL A 154 -3.52 -18.94 11.31
C VAL A 154 -3.09 -20.36 11.69
N LEU A 155 -1.82 -20.69 11.42
CA LEU A 155 -1.26 -22.02 11.66
C LEU A 155 -1.56 -22.50 13.09
N ALA A 156 -1.98 -23.77 13.20
CA ALA A 156 -2.29 -24.38 14.50
C ALA A 156 -1.03 -24.47 15.38
N ASP A 157 -1.22 -24.41 16.69
CA ASP A 157 -0.18 -24.52 17.70
C ASP A 157 0.98 -23.50 17.59
N SER A 158 0.78 -22.41 16.83
CA SER A 158 1.78 -21.36 16.66
C SER A 158 1.63 -20.21 17.67
N PRO A 159 2.73 -19.51 18.04
CA PRO A 159 2.69 -18.26 18.79
C PRO A 159 1.75 -17.21 18.19
N GLU A 160 1.78 -17.05 16.87
CA GLU A 160 1.03 -16.05 16.15
C GLU A 160 -0.48 -16.31 16.26
N LYS A 161 -0.90 -17.57 16.31
CA LYS A 161 -2.31 -17.91 16.55
C LYS A 161 -2.76 -17.51 17.94
N ARG A 162 -1.93 -17.73 18.97
CA ARG A 162 -2.24 -17.30 20.34
C ARG A 162 -2.33 -15.77 20.43
N PHE A 163 -1.40 -15.08 19.79
CA PHE A 163 -1.41 -13.62 19.72
C PHE A 163 -2.65 -13.09 18.98
N CYS A 164 -3.00 -13.70 17.84
CA CYS A 164 -4.24 -13.41 17.11
C CYS A 164 -5.48 -13.59 18.00
N MET A 165 -5.57 -14.70 18.76
CA MET A 165 -6.68 -14.95 19.68
C MET A 165 -6.74 -13.91 20.79
N ALA A 166 -5.61 -13.57 21.40
CA ALA A 166 -5.53 -12.53 22.42
C ALA A 166 -6.04 -11.17 21.90
N MET A 167 -5.61 -10.74 20.70
CA MET A 167 -6.04 -9.48 20.10
C MET A 167 -7.53 -9.46 19.71
N THR A 168 -8.04 -10.57 19.17
CA THR A 168 -9.43 -10.63 18.65
C THR A 168 -10.46 -10.88 19.75
N THR A 169 -10.09 -11.54 20.84
CA THR A 169 -11.00 -11.83 21.97
C THR A 169 -10.82 -10.86 23.14
N GLY A 170 -9.65 -10.23 23.26
CA GLY A 170 -9.26 -9.48 24.45
C GLY A 170 -8.88 -10.37 25.64
N ASP A 171 -8.90 -11.69 25.49
CA ASP A 171 -8.54 -12.62 26.56
C ASP A 171 -7.02 -12.85 26.59
N ILE A 172 -6.37 -12.21 27.57
CA ILE A 172 -4.93 -12.33 27.77
C ILE A 172 -4.52 -13.73 28.24
N SER A 173 -5.44 -14.64 28.59
CA SER A 173 -5.08 -16.02 28.90
C SER A 173 -4.53 -16.79 27.69
N TYR A 174 -4.77 -16.31 26.46
CA TYR A 174 -4.09 -16.86 25.29
C TYR A 174 -2.58 -16.61 25.31
N CYS A 175 -2.11 -15.61 26.05
CA CYS A 175 -0.71 -15.25 26.25
C CYS A 175 0.02 -16.10 27.32
N THR A 176 -0.43 -17.33 27.57
CA THR A 176 0.02 -18.19 28.69
C THR A 176 1.49 -18.65 28.64
N TYR A 177 2.21 -18.41 27.55
CA TYR A 177 3.65 -18.61 27.45
C TYR A 177 4.34 -17.28 27.21
N ALA A 178 5.38 -17.00 28.01
CA ALA A 178 6.11 -15.74 28.08
C ALA A 178 6.92 -15.43 26.80
N GLN A 179 6.24 -15.16 25.71
CA GLN A 179 6.80 -14.43 24.58
C GLN A 179 6.40 -12.97 24.73
N ASN A 180 7.38 -12.10 24.59
CA ASN A 180 7.37 -10.76 25.18
C ASN A 180 6.30 -9.86 24.55
N GLU A 181 5.92 -10.08 23.28
CA GLU A 181 4.86 -9.30 22.61
C GLU A 181 3.51 -9.35 23.36
N CYS A 182 3.18 -10.50 23.94
CA CYS A 182 1.90 -10.69 24.62
C CYS A 182 1.91 -10.05 26.03
N SER A 183 3.08 -10.00 26.69
CA SER A 183 3.22 -9.39 28.01
C SER A 183 3.03 -7.87 27.98
N VAL A 184 3.50 -7.22 26.91
CA VAL A 184 3.42 -5.76 26.76
C VAL A 184 2.01 -5.26 26.46
N ILE A 185 1.11 -6.11 25.96
CA ILE A 185 -0.32 -5.78 25.84
C ILE A 185 -0.91 -5.38 27.20
N LYS A 186 -0.46 -6.02 28.29
CA LYS A 186 -1.02 -5.82 29.62
C LYS A 186 -0.52 -4.55 30.31
N ASP A 187 0.79 -4.33 30.32
CA ASP A 187 1.40 -3.27 31.14
C ASP A 187 2.06 -2.14 30.34
N LYS A 188 2.24 -2.31 29.02
CA LYS A 188 2.75 -1.29 28.11
C LYS A 188 4.13 -0.73 28.49
N ASN A 189 4.92 -1.50 29.23
CA ASN A 189 6.20 -1.06 29.77
C ASN A 189 7.41 -1.49 28.90
N PRO A 190 8.19 -0.54 28.32
CA PRO A 190 9.39 -0.84 27.53
C PRO A 190 10.46 -1.67 28.24
N GLU A 191 10.59 -1.53 29.56
CA GLU A 191 11.58 -2.29 30.34
C GLU A 191 11.36 -3.81 30.27
N ARG A 192 10.13 -4.25 29.94
CA ARG A 192 9.82 -5.67 29.73
C ARG A 192 10.57 -6.27 28.55
N CYS A 193 10.83 -5.48 27.50
CA CYS A 193 11.54 -5.97 26.32
C CYS A 193 13.01 -6.31 26.62
N LEU A 194 13.58 -5.79 27.73
CA LEU A 194 14.94 -6.14 28.14
C LEU A 194 15.07 -7.59 28.62
N SER A 195 13.98 -8.18 29.12
CA SER A 195 13.95 -9.58 29.56
C SER A 195 13.72 -10.60 28.44
N SER A 196 13.65 -10.16 27.19
CA SER A 196 13.41 -11.03 26.05
C SER A 196 14.51 -12.08 25.85
N ALA A 197 14.12 -13.31 25.49
CA ALA A 197 15.01 -14.45 25.37
C ALA A 197 15.98 -14.34 24.18
N SER A 198 15.57 -13.62 23.14
CA SER A 198 16.36 -13.40 21.93
C SER A 198 16.36 -11.92 21.52
N SER A 199 17.29 -11.52 20.64
CA SER A 199 17.27 -10.19 20.04
C SER A 199 16.03 -9.97 19.17
N THR A 200 15.55 -11.02 18.48
CA THR A 200 14.34 -10.96 17.65
C THR A 200 13.11 -10.69 18.52
N ASP A 201 12.91 -11.46 19.58
CA ASP A 201 11.81 -11.29 20.54
C ASP A 201 11.84 -9.90 21.20
N ARG A 202 13.03 -9.35 21.41
CA ARG A 202 13.19 -7.99 21.95
C ARG A 202 12.74 -6.93 20.95
N GLU A 203 13.11 -7.09 19.69
CA GLU A 203 12.76 -6.16 18.62
C GLU A 203 11.26 -6.19 18.31
N GLU A 204 10.66 -7.37 18.27
CA GLU A 204 9.22 -7.57 18.14
C GLU A 204 8.46 -6.96 19.32
N CYS A 205 8.98 -7.10 20.55
CA CYS A 205 8.42 -6.45 21.73
C CYS A 205 8.42 -4.91 21.61
N TYR A 206 9.52 -4.30 21.16
CA TYR A 206 9.58 -2.85 20.95
C TYR A 206 8.65 -2.39 19.82
N HIS A 207 8.53 -3.16 18.73
CA HIS A 207 7.56 -2.90 17.67
C HIS A 207 6.12 -2.88 18.21
N ALA A 208 5.73 -3.91 18.96
CA ALA A 208 4.39 -3.99 19.55
C ALA A 208 4.12 -2.82 20.50
N LEU A 209 5.09 -2.44 21.34
CA LEU A 209 4.95 -1.28 22.22
C LEU A 209 4.85 0.04 21.47
N ALA A 210 5.62 0.23 20.39
CA ALA A 210 5.52 1.43 19.57
C ALA A 210 4.07 1.63 19.08
N MET A 211 3.41 0.56 18.64
CA MET A 211 2.02 0.59 18.21
C MET A 211 1.04 0.78 19.37
N LEU A 212 1.22 0.06 20.49
CA LEU A 212 0.34 0.10 21.66
C LEU A 212 0.37 1.43 22.41
N ASN A 213 1.54 2.05 22.48
CA ASN A 213 1.78 3.34 23.15
C ASN A 213 1.58 4.51 22.20
N LYS A 214 1.49 4.25 20.89
CA LYS A 214 1.50 5.28 19.84
C LYS A 214 2.73 6.18 19.98
N ASP A 215 3.86 5.55 20.25
CA ASP A 215 5.15 6.19 20.47
C ASP A 215 6.15 5.64 19.45
N GLU A 216 6.40 6.39 18.38
CA GLU A 216 7.28 5.98 17.30
C GLU A 216 8.75 5.99 17.73
N THR A 217 9.09 6.66 18.83
CA THR A 217 10.46 6.71 19.33
C THR A 217 10.94 5.33 19.77
N LEU A 218 10.03 4.43 20.14
CA LEU A 218 10.33 3.05 20.47
C LEU A 218 10.83 2.22 19.27
N CYS A 219 10.47 2.60 18.04
CA CYS A 219 11.05 1.98 16.83
C CYS A 219 12.56 2.23 16.73
N ALA A 220 13.09 3.29 17.37
CA ALA A 220 14.52 3.57 17.39
C ALA A 220 15.33 2.50 18.16
N SER A 221 14.70 1.81 19.12
CA SER A 221 15.32 0.75 19.94
C SER A 221 15.59 -0.55 19.17
N ILE A 222 14.95 -0.75 18.02
CA ILE A 222 15.14 -1.93 17.16
C ILE A 222 16.49 -1.83 16.44
N GLN A 223 17.32 -2.88 16.49
CA GLN A 223 18.67 -2.83 15.89
C GLN A 223 18.67 -3.30 14.44
N ASN A 224 17.92 -4.37 14.15
CA ASN A 224 17.75 -4.85 12.79
C ASN A 224 17.09 -3.77 11.91
N THR A 225 17.79 -3.32 10.88
CA THR A 225 17.33 -2.25 9.99
C THR A 225 16.02 -2.60 9.30
N ASP A 226 15.86 -3.86 8.85
CA ASP A 226 14.65 -4.28 8.15
C ASP A 226 13.42 -4.27 9.05
N MET A 227 13.57 -4.73 10.31
CA MET A 227 12.52 -4.71 11.32
C MET A 227 12.21 -3.29 11.80
N LYS A 228 13.24 -2.44 11.94
CA LYS A 228 13.08 -1.02 12.27
C LYS A 228 12.30 -0.27 11.20
N ASP A 229 12.63 -0.48 9.93
CA ASP A 229 11.89 0.09 8.81
C ASP A 229 10.44 -0.42 8.79
N PHE A 230 10.21 -1.70 9.12
CA PHE A 230 8.87 -2.26 9.24
C PHE A 230 8.07 -1.60 10.39
N CYS A 231 8.72 -1.33 11.52
CA CYS A 231 8.11 -0.59 12.64
C CYS A 231 7.65 0.80 12.23
N TYR A 232 8.50 1.57 11.54
CA TYR A 232 8.11 2.89 11.05
C TYR A 232 7.03 2.83 9.96
N LEU A 233 7.06 1.82 9.09
CA LEU A 233 6.02 1.58 8.10
C LEU A 233 4.66 1.34 8.77
N ASP A 234 4.61 0.45 9.76
CA ASP A 234 3.39 0.15 10.51
C ASP A 234 2.90 1.36 11.30
N PHE A 235 3.81 2.10 11.94
CA PHE A 235 3.48 3.33 12.65
C PHE A 235 2.82 4.36 11.72
N GLY A 236 3.42 4.59 10.56
CA GLY A 236 2.86 5.48 9.54
C GLY A 236 1.48 5.02 9.09
N ASN A 237 1.32 3.72 8.81
CA ASN A 237 0.04 3.14 8.39
C ASN A 237 -1.07 3.34 9.45
N ILE A 238 -0.76 3.14 10.73
CA ILE A 238 -1.72 3.19 11.84
C ILE A 238 -2.05 4.62 12.23
N GLY A 239 -1.04 5.49 12.35
CA GLY A 239 -1.18 6.87 12.82
C GLY A 239 -1.46 7.90 11.72
N ALA A 240 -1.38 7.50 10.44
CA ALA A 240 -1.39 8.39 9.29
C ALA A 240 -0.30 9.50 9.35
N ASP A 241 0.81 9.23 10.05
CA ASP A 241 1.92 10.16 10.21
C ASP A 241 3.03 9.90 9.18
N THR A 242 3.20 10.84 8.25
CA THR A 242 4.26 10.76 7.24
C THR A 242 5.67 10.92 7.81
N SER A 243 5.82 11.46 9.02
CA SER A 243 7.13 11.62 9.67
C SER A 243 7.81 10.29 9.95
N ALA A 244 7.02 9.23 10.22
CA ALA A 244 7.52 7.88 10.35
C ALA A 244 8.07 7.36 9.01
N CYS A 245 7.37 7.64 7.90
CA CYS A 245 7.84 7.26 6.56
C CYS A 245 9.17 7.92 6.20
N ASP A 246 9.41 9.16 6.66
CA ASP A 246 10.68 9.88 6.42
C ASP A 246 11.88 9.15 7.05
N LYS A 247 11.67 8.37 8.12
CA LYS A 247 12.69 7.60 8.86
C LYS A 247 13.03 6.23 8.25
N ILE A 248 12.24 5.76 7.27
CA ILE A 248 12.46 4.47 6.62
C ILE A 248 13.64 4.57 5.65
N THR A 249 14.58 3.62 5.74
CA THR A 249 15.78 3.58 4.90
C THR A 249 15.58 2.82 3.60
N ASN A 250 14.77 1.77 3.62
CA ASN A 250 14.42 0.99 2.44
C ASN A 250 13.40 1.76 1.58
N GLU A 251 13.82 2.17 0.37
CA GLU A 251 12.97 2.94 -0.55
C GLU A 251 11.64 2.24 -0.90
N MET A 252 11.63 0.91 -0.98
CA MET A 252 10.41 0.14 -1.24
C MET A 252 9.41 0.24 -0.09
N LYS A 253 9.87 0.07 1.16
CA LYS A 253 9.01 0.25 2.35
C LYS A 253 8.59 1.73 2.49
N LYS A 254 9.47 2.67 2.14
CA LYS A 254 9.21 4.10 2.23
C LYS A 254 8.07 4.55 1.33
N TRP A 255 8.08 4.20 0.05
CA TRP A 255 6.97 4.57 -0.85
C TRP A 255 5.66 3.88 -0.43
N GLN A 256 5.73 2.61 0.03
CA GLN A 256 4.57 1.90 0.55
C GLN A 256 3.94 2.63 1.74
N CYS A 257 4.77 3.11 2.67
CA CYS A 257 4.34 3.90 3.82
C CYS A 257 3.59 5.16 3.38
N TYR A 258 4.18 6.00 2.51
CA TYR A 258 3.49 7.21 2.03
C TYR A 258 2.18 6.90 1.31
N LYS A 259 2.17 5.86 0.47
CA LYS A 259 0.97 5.46 -0.25
C LYS A 259 -0.15 5.04 0.70
N ASN A 260 0.15 4.17 1.67
CA ASN A 260 -0.82 3.69 2.64
C ASN A 260 -1.34 4.83 3.53
N VAL A 261 -0.48 5.75 3.95
CA VAL A 261 -0.88 6.98 4.66
C VAL A 261 -1.83 7.80 3.80
N ALA A 262 -1.51 8.02 2.53
CA ALA A 262 -2.35 8.78 1.61
C ALA A 262 -3.75 8.17 1.44
N VAL A 263 -3.81 6.84 1.27
CA VAL A 263 -5.07 6.07 1.18
C VAL A 263 -5.87 6.14 2.47
N ASN A 264 -5.22 6.00 3.63
CA ASN A 264 -5.90 6.08 4.93
C ASN A 264 -6.48 7.48 5.19
N LEU A 265 -5.74 8.55 4.88
CA LEU A 265 -6.23 9.92 4.97
C LEU A 265 -7.45 10.15 4.07
N GLN A 266 -7.44 9.60 2.86
CA GLN A 266 -8.59 9.66 1.95
C GLN A 266 -9.82 8.98 2.56
N LYS A 267 -9.68 7.73 3.02
CA LYS A 267 -10.77 6.96 3.65
C LYS A 267 -11.35 7.67 4.89
N GLU A 268 -10.52 8.35 5.67
CA GLU A 268 -10.99 9.11 6.83
C GLU A 268 -11.75 10.38 6.44
N SER A 269 -11.34 11.05 5.36
CA SER A 269 -12.04 12.23 4.85
C SER A 269 -13.45 11.90 4.34
N GLU A 270 -13.62 10.72 3.73
CA GLU A 270 -14.91 10.24 3.21
C GLU A 270 -15.90 9.86 4.32
N LYS A 271 -15.42 9.42 5.48
CA LYS A 271 -16.27 9.08 6.64
C LYS A 271 -16.86 10.31 7.36
N LYS A 272 -16.30 11.50 7.11
CA LYS A 272 -16.72 12.76 7.76
C LYS A 272 -17.77 13.53 6.93
N LEU A 273 -18.09 13.04 5.73
CA LEU A 273 -19.13 13.56 4.82
C LEU A 273 -20.42 12.75 4.97
#